data_AF-A0A942BES6-F1
#
_entry.id   AF-A0A942BES6-F1
#
_cell.length_a   1.000
_cell.length_b   1.000
_cell.length_c   1.000
_cell.angle_alpha   90.00
_cell.angle_beta   90.00
_cell.angle_gamma   90.00
#
_symmetry.space_group_name_H-M   'P 1'
#
loop_
_entity.id
_entity.type
_entity.pdbx_description
1 polymer ?
#
loop_
_entity_poly.entity_id
_entity_poly.type
_entity_poly.pdbx_seq_one_letter_code
_entity_poly.pdbx_strand_id
1 'polypeptide(L)'
;MLRIVGVQRSNNPSDEFVVLQNHGTLRMQLRGHLVIAEAAFANVDLDTASHLFTDDALVPAGMYVALLSGYGAARWTQTKDMQMVYYTYMNRDKSVWERFPGALHLLNVQHTYQEREALLLR
;
A
#
# COMPACT_ATOMS: atom_id res chain seq x y z
N MET A 1 -12.81 3.99 3.12
CA MET A 1 -12.30 3.28 1.92
C MET A 1 -11.01 3.96 1.50
N LEU A 2 -9.93 3.21 1.31
CA LEU A 2 -8.68 3.76 0.80
C LEU A 2 -8.80 3.95 -0.72
N ARG A 3 -8.20 5.02 -1.24
CA ARG A 3 -8.13 5.32 -2.68
C ARG A 3 -6.74 5.81 -3.04
N ILE A 4 -6.27 5.46 -4.23
CA ILE A 4 -5.10 6.11 -4.83
C ILE A 4 -5.51 7.53 -5.22
N VAL A 5 -4.81 8.52 -4.68
CA VAL A 5 -5.05 9.95 -4.98
C VAL A 5 -3.88 10.60 -5.72
N GLY A 6 -2.72 9.94 -5.76
CA GLY A 6 -1.56 10.42 -6.49
C GLY A 6 -0.54 9.32 -6.72
N VAL A 7 0.17 9.43 -7.84
CA VAL A 7 1.32 8.58 -8.16
C VAL A 7 2.40 9.50 -8.69
N GLN A 8 3.54 9.53 -8.02
CA GLN A 8 4.74 10.19 -8.49
C GLN A 8 5.72 9.13 -8.95
N ARG A 9 5.96 9.06 -10.25
CA ARG A 9 6.98 8.17 -10.85
C ARG A 9 8.32 8.90 -10.91
N SER A 10 9.40 8.17 -10.69
CA SER A 10 10.76 8.69 -10.77
C SER A 10 11.74 7.57 -11.07
N ASN A 11 12.87 7.89 -11.69
CA ASN A 11 13.98 6.95 -11.86
C ASN A 11 14.76 6.72 -10.54
N ASN A 12 14.55 7.58 -9.54
CA ASN A 12 15.11 7.44 -8.20
C ASN A 12 14.05 6.86 -7.25
N PRO A 13 14.29 5.69 -6.62
CA PRO A 13 13.32 5.04 -5.73
C PRO A 13 12.98 5.88 -4.49
N SER A 14 13.85 6.80 -4.09
CA SER A 14 13.60 7.70 -2.95
C SER A 14 12.61 8.83 -3.29
N ASP A 15 12.44 9.14 -4.57
CA ASP A 15 11.53 10.19 -5.05
C ASP A 15 10.23 9.62 -5.63
N GLU A 16 10.16 8.29 -5.79
CA GLU A 16 8.98 7.59 -6.31
C GLU A 16 8.04 7.19 -5.17
N PHE A 17 6.76 7.53 -5.31
CA PHE A 17 5.75 7.16 -4.34
C PHE A 17 4.33 7.06 -4.89
N VAL A 18 3.48 6.32 -4.18
CA VAL A 18 2.03 6.27 -4.33
C VAL A 18 1.39 6.86 -3.09
N VAL A 19 0.42 7.76 -3.28
CA VAL A 19 -0.36 8.34 -2.19
C VAL A 19 -1.73 7.71 -2.16
N LEU A 20 -2.09 7.15 -1.01
CA LEU A 20 -3.42 6.69 -0.69
C LEU A 20 -4.10 7.65 0.28
N GLN A 21 -5.41 7.82 0.18
CA GLN A 21 -6.21 8.56 1.16
C GLN A 21 -7.36 7.69 1.66
N ASN A 22 -7.65 7.76 2.96
CA ASN A 22 -8.87 7.19 3.50
C ASN A 22 -10.05 8.15 3.28
N HIS A 23 -10.84 7.88 2.24
CA HIS A 23 -12.09 8.60 1.92
C HIS A 23 -13.30 8.11 2.74
N GLY A 24 -13.10 7.19 3.69
CA GLY A 24 -14.15 6.76 4.61
C GLY A 24 -14.33 7.72 5.79
N THR A 25 -15.40 7.50 6.53
CA THR A 25 -15.69 8.22 7.79
C THR A 25 -15.07 7.55 9.03
N LEU A 26 -14.62 6.29 8.90
CA LEU A 26 -14.04 5.50 9.97
C LEU A 26 -12.54 5.27 9.74
N ARG A 27 -11.83 4.94 10.82
CA ARG A 27 -10.44 4.46 10.74
C ARG A 27 -10.40 3.17 9.94
N MET A 28 -9.34 3.00 9.13
CA MET A 28 -9.13 1.82 8.32
C MET A 28 -7.85 1.10 8.68
N GLN A 29 -7.92 -0.23 8.74
CA GLN A 29 -6.74 -1.08 8.83
C GLN A 29 -5.95 -1.03 7.52
N LEU A 30 -4.65 -0.78 7.58
CA LEU A 30 -3.79 -0.79 6.40
C LEU A 30 -3.43 -2.22 5.96
N ARG A 31 -3.15 -3.12 6.91
CA ARG A 31 -2.90 -4.55 6.64
C ARG A 31 -3.97 -5.16 5.73
N GLY A 32 -3.51 -5.94 4.75
CA GLY A 32 -4.39 -6.67 3.82
C GLY A 32 -4.81 -5.85 2.59
N HIS A 33 -4.27 -4.66 2.42
CA HIS A 33 -4.35 -3.90 1.17
C HIS A 33 -3.16 -4.23 0.27
N LEU A 34 -3.36 -4.21 -1.05
CA LEU A 34 -2.34 -4.47 -2.06
C LEU A 34 -2.38 -3.36 -3.11
N VAL A 35 -1.25 -2.69 -3.35
CA VAL A 35 -1.06 -1.86 -4.55
C VAL A 35 -0.40 -2.70 -5.62
N ILE A 36 -0.93 -2.70 -6.83
CA ILE A 36 -0.44 -3.54 -7.93
C ILE A 36 -0.55 -2.81 -9.27
N ALA A 37 0.45 -2.95 -10.13
CA ALA A 37 0.39 -2.42 -11.49
C ALA A 37 -0.44 -3.33 -12.41
N GLU A 38 -1.18 -2.75 -13.36
CA GLU A 38 -1.97 -3.53 -14.34
C GLU A 38 -1.12 -4.57 -15.09
N ALA A 39 0.12 -4.22 -15.43
CA ALA A 39 1.06 -5.11 -16.11
C ALA A 39 1.38 -6.39 -15.33
N ALA A 40 1.21 -6.38 -13.99
CA ALA A 40 1.41 -7.56 -13.14
C ALA A 40 0.42 -8.68 -13.47
N PHE A 41 -0.81 -8.35 -13.85
CA PHE A 41 -1.82 -9.34 -14.23
C PHE A 41 -1.49 -10.02 -15.56
N ALA A 42 -1.01 -9.22 -16.53
CA ALA A 42 -0.65 -9.73 -17.85
C ALA A 42 0.59 -10.64 -17.80
N ASN A 43 1.58 -10.28 -16.97
CA ASN A 43 2.86 -10.99 -16.89
C ASN A 43 2.92 -12.04 -15.77
N VAL A 44 1.89 -12.11 -14.91
CA VAL A 44 1.87 -12.96 -13.71
C VAL A 44 3.07 -12.68 -12.79
N ASP A 45 3.47 -11.41 -12.71
CA ASP A 45 4.59 -10.96 -11.88
C ASP A 45 4.07 -10.10 -10.71
N LEU A 46 3.80 -10.78 -9.60
CA LEU A 46 3.35 -10.14 -8.37
C LEU A 46 4.52 -9.64 -7.51
N ASP A 47 5.73 -10.19 -7.68
CA ASP A 47 6.84 -9.81 -6.81
C ASP A 47 7.37 -8.42 -7.18
N THR A 48 7.61 -8.16 -8.46
CA THR A 48 8.30 -6.91 -8.84
C THR A 48 7.36 -5.72 -9.04
N ALA A 49 6.06 -5.97 -9.25
CA ALA A 49 5.07 -4.97 -9.65
C ALA A 49 3.94 -4.77 -8.62
N SER A 50 4.14 -5.17 -7.36
CA SER A 50 3.14 -5.00 -6.30
C SER A 50 3.73 -4.74 -4.91
N HIS A 51 2.88 -4.26 -4.00
CA HIS A 51 3.20 -4.08 -2.58
C HIS A 51 2.00 -4.46 -1.70
N LEU A 52 2.18 -5.51 -0.91
CA LEU A 52 1.24 -5.88 0.15
C LEU A 52 1.56 -5.12 1.42
N PHE A 53 0.60 -4.37 1.96
CA PHE A 53 0.77 -3.74 3.26
C PHE A 53 0.62 -4.77 4.38
N THR A 54 1.66 -4.89 5.21
CA THR A 54 1.69 -5.80 6.37
C THR A 54 1.57 -5.06 7.70
N ASP A 55 1.68 -3.73 7.69
CA ASP A 55 1.63 -2.88 8.88
C ASP A 55 0.28 -2.93 9.60
N ASP A 56 0.31 -3.05 10.92
CA ASP A 56 -0.89 -2.97 11.76
C ASP A 56 -1.35 -1.52 12.02
N ALA A 57 -1.15 -0.64 11.05
CA ALA A 57 -1.50 0.78 11.15
C ALA A 57 -2.98 1.04 10.89
N LEU A 58 -3.59 1.88 11.73
CA LEU A 58 -4.93 2.42 11.52
C LEU A 58 -4.86 3.81 10.88
N VAL A 59 -5.39 3.95 9.67
CA VAL A 59 -5.45 5.20 8.90
C VAL A 59 -6.75 5.95 9.24
N PRO A 60 -6.71 7.11 9.92
CA PRO A 60 -7.92 7.87 10.22
C PRO A 60 -8.63 8.40 8.98
N ALA A 61 -9.89 8.80 9.13
CA ALA A 61 -10.66 9.45 8.06
C ALA A 61 -9.94 10.71 7.56
N GLY A 62 -9.86 10.87 6.23
CA GLY A 62 -9.22 12.00 5.58
C GLY A 62 -7.68 11.97 5.56
N MET A 63 -7.05 11.05 6.30
CA MET A 63 -5.59 10.95 6.39
C MET A 63 -4.99 10.16 5.24
N TYR A 64 -3.69 10.35 5.03
CA TYR A 64 -2.95 9.82 3.89
C TYR A 64 -1.94 8.74 4.28
N VAL A 65 -1.64 7.88 3.32
CA VAL A 65 -0.53 6.93 3.34
C VAL A 65 0.35 7.23 2.15
N ALA A 66 1.66 7.38 2.37
CA ALA A 66 2.66 7.46 1.32
C ALA A 66 3.43 6.14 1.28
N LEU A 67 3.29 5.41 0.17
CA LEU A 67 4.08 4.22 -0.13
C LEU A 67 5.25 4.62 -1.02
N LEU A 68 6.47 4.59 -0.48
CA LEU A 68 7.69 4.91 -1.20
C LEU A 68 8.37 3.62 -1.69
N SER A 69 9.00 3.67 -2.86
CA SER A 69 9.68 2.50 -3.43
C SER A 69 11.00 2.20 -2.71
N GLY A 70 11.72 3.23 -2.27
CA GLY A 70 13.01 3.11 -1.59
C GLY A 70 12.94 2.49 -0.19
N TYR A 71 14.05 2.65 0.54
CA TYR A 71 14.22 2.12 1.90
C TYR A 71 13.74 3.10 2.98
N GLY A 72 13.19 2.55 4.05
CA GLY A 72 12.85 3.32 5.23
C GLY A 72 12.13 2.50 6.30
N ALA A 73 11.69 3.20 7.34
CA ALA A 73 10.91 2.61 8.42
C ALA A 73 9.52 3.25 8.44
N ALA A 74 8.49 2.41 8.52
CA ALA A 74 7.12 2.86 8.51
C ALA A 74 6.82 3.71 9.75
N ARG A 75 6.17 4.88 9.56
CA ARG A 75 5.90 5.83 10.64
C ARG A 75 4.83 6.83 10.28
N TRP A 76 4.13 7.33 11.30
CA TRP A 76 3.39 8.58 11.18
C TRP A 76 4.37 9.76 11.18
N THR A 77 4.19 10.67 10.24
CA THR A 77 4.95 11.92 10.18
C THR A 77 4.05 13.06 9.74
N GLN A 78 4.54 14.27 9.97
CA GLN A 78 3.87 15.49 9.57
C GLN A 78 4.67 16.11 8.43
N THR A 79 3.99 16.41 7.33
CA THR A 79 4.58 17.09 6.18
C THR A 79 4.77 18.58 6.49
N LYS A 80 5.48 19.31 5.61
CA LYS A 80 5.76 20.74 5.79
C LYS A 80 4.48 21.60 5.85
N ASP A 81 3.42 21.15 5.19
CA ASP A 81 2.08 21.73 5.19
C ASP A 81 1.19 21.23 6.34
N MET A 82 1.80 20.66 7.38
CA MET A 82 1.14 20.19 8.61
C MET A 82 0.16 19.02 8.41
N GLN A 83 0.14 18.37 7.25
CA GLN A 83 -0.68 17.18 7.02
C GLN A 83 -0.06 15.95 7.67
N MET A 84 -0.90 15.12 8.30
CA MET A 84 -0.48 13.86 8.87
C MET A 84 -0.52 12.77 7.81
N VAL A 85 0.63 12.12 7.61
CA VAL A 85 0.82 11.09 6.59
C VAL A 85 1.52 9.89 7.22
N TYR A 86 1.02 8.68 6.94
CA TYR A 86 1.70 7.45 7.28
C TYR A 86 2.67 7.08 6.16
N TYR A 87 3.96 7.14 6.42
CA TYR A 87 4.98 6.71 5.47
C TYR A 87 5.20 5.21 5.65
N THR A 88 5.29 4.50 4.53
CA THR A 88 5.70 3.09 4.47
C THR A 88 6.49 2.86 3.18
N TYR A 89 7.22 1.75 3.12
CA TYR A 89 8.33 1.55 2.20
C TYR A 89 8.29 0.16 1.58
N MET A 90 8.51 0.07 0.27
CA MET A 90 8.68 -1.20 -0.42
C MET A 90 10.06 -1.83 -0.17
N ASN A 91 11.03 -1.03 0.30
CA ASN A 91 12.41 -1.46 0.53
C ASN A 91 13.05 -2.03 -0.74
N ARG A 92 12.85 -1.36 -1.88
CA ARG A 92 13.44 -1.72 -3.18
C ARG A 92 14.62 -0.80 -3.48
N ASP A 93 15.62 -1.35 -4.14
CA ASP A 93 16.80 -0.64 -4.64
C ASP A 93 16.55 0.10 -5.97
N LYS A 94 15.43 -0.22 -6.64
CA LYS A 94 15.01 0.36 -7.92
C LYS A 94 13.59 0.85 -7.83
N SER A 95 13.28 1.88 -8.62
CA SER A 95 11.91 2.32 -8.85
C SER A 95 11.06 1.18 -9.41
N VAL A 96 9.86 1.08 -8.90
CA VAL A 96 8.86 0.07 -9.23
C VAL A 96 7.87 0.65 -10.23
N TRP A 97 7.25 1.78 -9.91
CA TRP A 97 6.11 2.30 -10.68
C TRP A 97 6.50 2.99 -11.99
N GLU A 98 7.74 3.43 -12.12
CA GLU A 98 8.34 3.93 -13.36
C GLU A 98 8.51 2.81 -14.39
N ARG A 99 8.94 1.61 -13.95
CA ARG A 99 9.16 0.44 -14.80
C ARG A 99 7.87 -0.18 -15.33
N PHE A 100 6.75 0.07 -14.67
CA PHE A 100 5.43 -0.41 -15.04
C PHE A 100 4.50 0.77 -15.38
N PRO A 101 4.67 1.39 -16.56
CA PRO A 101 3.78 2.46 -17.00
C PRO A 101 2.36 1.93 -17.18
N GLY A 102 1.37 2.66 -16.68
CA GLY A 102 -0.04 2.28 -16.79
C GLY A 102 -0.86 2.54 -15.53
N ALA A 103 -1.98 1.84 -15.41
CA ALA A 103 -2.85 1.93 -14.25
C ALA A 103 -2.24 1.19 -13.05
N LEU A 104 -2.48 1.74 -11.86
CA LEU A 104 -2.28 1.06 -10.60
C LEU A 104 -3.63 0.76 -9.97
N HIS A 105 -3.73 -0.39 -9.32
CA HIS A 105 -4.92 -0.84 -8.63
C HIS A 105 -4.66 -0.94 -7.14
N LEU A 106 -5.70 -0.66 -6.37
CA LEU A 106 -5.72 -0.91 -4.93
C LEU A 106 -6.73 -2.02 -4.67
N LEU A 107 -6.23 -3.17 -4.26
CA LEU A 107 -7.03 -4.32 -3.86
C LEU A 107 -7.08 -4.41 -2.34
N ASN A 108 -8.12 -5.05 -1.81
CA ASN A 108 -8.30 -5.29 -0.39
C ASN A 108 -9.01 -6.62 -0.15
N VAL A 109 -8.89 -7.13 1.08
CA VAL A 109 -9.64 -8.31 1.52
C VAL A 109 -11.14 -8.01 1.49
N GLN A 110 -11.90 -8.83 0.75
CA GLN A 110 -13.36 -8.74 0.65
C GLN A 110 -14.06 -9.85 1.44
N HIS A 111 -13.43 -11.02 1.54
CA HIS A 111 -13.95 -12.19 2.22
C HIS A 111 -12.81 -12.99 2.83
N THR A 112 -13.04 -13.53 4.02
CA THR A 112 -12.09 -14.42 4.69
C THR A 112 -12.82 -15.73 4.98
N TYR A 113 -12.33 -16.82 4.39
CA TYR A 113 -12.72 -18.17 4.77
C TYR A 113 -11.61 -18.77 5.65
N GLN A 114 -12.01 -19.44 6.72
CA GLN A 114 -11.10 -20.19 7.58
C GLN A 114 -11.75 -21.53 7.91
N GLU A 115 -11.02 -22.62 7.67
CA GLU A 115 -11.44 -23.96 8.11
C GLU A 115 -11.49 -24.00 9.64
N ARG A 116 -12.48 -24.70 10.19
CA ARG A 116 -12.53 -24.93 11.64
C ARG A 116 -11.53 -26.02 11.98
N GLU A 117 -10.61 -25.75 12.91
CA GLU A 117 -9.85 -26.83 13.54
C GLU A 117 -10.85 -27.79 14.18
N ALA A 118 -10.72 -29.09 13.87
CA ALA A 118 -11.50 -30.12 14.53
C ALA A 118 -11.21 -30.01 16.03
N LEU A 119 -12.23 -29.65 16.83
CA LEU A 119 -12.17 -29.76 18.27
C LEU A 119 -11.86 -31.22 18.60
N LEU A 120 -10.59 -31.53 18.85
CA LEU A 120 -10.20 -32.78 19.48
C LEU A 120 -10.81 -32.75 20.88
N LEU A 121 -12.00 -33.32 21.02
CA LEU A 121 -12.59 -33.67 22.31
C LEU A 121 -11.57 -34.56 23.03
N ARG A 122 -10.86 -33.99 24.00
CA ARG A 122 -10.07 -34.74 24.99
C ARG A 122 -10.92 -34.97 26.22
#